data_AF-A0A924HG41-F1
#
_entry.id   AF-A0A924HG41-F1
#
_cell.length_a   1.000
_cell.length_b   1.000
_cell.length_c   1.000
_cell.angle_alpha   90.00
_cell.angle_beta   90.00
_cell.angle_gamma   90.00
#
_symmetry.space_group_name_H-M   'P 1'
#
loop_
_entity.id
_entity.type
_entity.pdbx_description
1 polymer ?
#
loop_
_entity_poly.entity_id
_entity_poly.type
_entity_poly.pdbx_seq_one_letter_code
_entity_poly.pdbx_strand_id
1 'polypeptide(L)' 'MGALEIKQEIINQLDYIEDISFLKAIKSLVESKAKDGVYMLSDEQKERIYQARLQFLNNETINNQIVEEEIELWLKSK' A
#
# COMPACT_ATOMS: atom_id res chain seq x y z
N MET A 1 -6.04 4.29 -15.51
CA MET A 1 -4.73 4.97 -15.44
C MET A 1 -3.69 3.94 -15.03
N GLY A 2 -2.67 3.75 -15.86
CA GLY A 2 -1.54 2.86 -15.57
C GLY A 2 -0.46 3.55 -14.74
N ALA A 3 0.41 2.76 -14.10
CA ALA A 3 1.53 3.28 -13.30
C ALA A 3 2.49 4.19 -14.10
N LEU A 4 2.63 3.94 -15.41
CA LEU A 4 3.44 4.75 -16.32
C LEU A 4 2.86 6.15 -16.53
N GLU A 5 1.54 6.25 -16.68
CA GLU A 5 0.84 7.53 -16.88
C GLU A 5 0.93 8.40 -15.62
N ILE A 6 0.75 7.79 -14.45
CA ILE A 6 0.89 8.46 -13.15
C ILE A 6 2.32 8.99 -12.96
N LYS A 7 3.33 8.18 -13.33
CA LYS A 7 4.73 8.60 -13.26
C LYS A 7 4.99 9.82 -14.15
N GLN A 8 4.46 9.83 -15.37
CA GLN A 8 4.66 10.93 -16.30
C GLN A 8 4.01 12.23 -15.82
N GLU A 9 2.79 12.15 -15.29
CA GLU A 9 2.10 13.30 -14.68
C GLU A 9 2.88 13.90 -13.52
N ILE A 10 3.43 13.07 -12.63
CA ILE A 10 4.24 13.54 -11.50
C ILE A 10 5.49 14.26 -12.00
N ILE A 11 6.19 13.74 -13.01
CA ILE A 11 7.38 14.39 -13.58
C ILE A 11 7.02 15.76 -14.14
N ASN A 12 5.97 15.83 -14.95
CA ASN A 12 5.51 17.09 -15.54
C ASN A 12 5.17 18.11 -14.46
N GLN A 13 4.47 17.70 -13.39
CA GLN A 13 4.12 18.59 -12.28
C GLN A 13 5.35 19.09 -11.52
N LEU A 14 6.39 18.26 -11.36
CA LEU A 14 7.63 18.66 -10.70
C LEU A 14 8.43 19.68 -11.51
N ASP A 15 8.39 19.60 -12.85
CA ASP A 15 9.12 20.52 -13.73
C ASP A 15 8.61 21.97 -13.66
N TYR A 16 7.35 22.18 -13.28
CA TYR A 16 6.76 23.52 -13.13
C TYR A 16 7.02 24.16 -11.75
N ILE A 17 7.67 23.46 -10.82
CA ILE A 17 7.89 23.93 -9.46
C ILE A 17 9.20 24.70 -9.39
N GLU A 18 9.13 26.00 -9.13
CA GLU A 18 10.31 26.85 -8.94
C GLU A 18 10.76 26.93 -7.46
N ASP A 19 9.93 26.47 -6.52
CA ASP A 19 10.26 26.45 -5.08
C ASP A 19 11.18 25.28 -4.71
N ILE A 20 12.45 25.61 -4.54
CA ILE A 20 13.52 24.68 -4.12
C ILE A 20 13.21 24.04 -2.75
N SER A 21 12.56 24.75 -1.83
CA SER A 21 12.24 24.21 -0.50
C SER A 21 11.18 23.11 -0.59
N PHE A 22 10.19 23.31 -1.46
CA PHE A 22 9.16 22.32 -1.75
C PHE A 22 9.73 21.09 -2.48
N LEU A 23 10.58 21.30 -3.49
CA LEU A 23 11.28 20.20 -4.17
C LEU A 23 12.16 19.38 -3.22
N LYS A 24 12.83 20.04 -2.26
CA LYS A 24 13.60 19.35 -1.21
C LYS A 24 12.72 18.52 -0.28
N ALA A 25 11.54 19.02 0.09
CA ALA A 25 10.60 18.26 0.91
C ALA A 25 10.08 17.01 0.18
N ILE A 26 9.73 17.14 -1.10
CA ILE A 26 9.33 16.01 -1.96
C ILE A 26 10.47 15.01 -2.10
N LYS A 27 11.68 15.49 -2.39
CA LYS A 27 12.88 14.65 -2.48
C LYS A 27 13.10 13.85 -1.20
N SER A 28 13.04 14.50 -0.04
CA SER A 28 13.18 13.85 1.26
C SER A 28 12.10 12.78 1.50
N LEU A 29 10.85 13.05 1.11
CA LEU A 29 9.77 12.07 1.21
C LEU A 29 10.04 10.84 0.33
N VAL A 30 10.44 11.04 -0.93
CA VAL A 30 10.73 9.96 -1.87
C VAL A 30 11.95 9.16 -1.42
N GLU A 31 13.03 9.82 -1.02
CA GLU A 31 14.25 9.20 -0.52
C GLU A 31 14.03 8.45 0.81
N SER A 32 13.12 8.93 1.67
CA SER A 32 12.75 8.23 2.91
C SER A 32 12.07 6.87 2.63
N LYS A 33 11.35 6.77 1.52
CA LYS A 33 10.71 5.53 1.05
C LYS A 33 11.66 4.63 0.27
N ALA A 34 12.73 5.22 -0.28
CA ALA A 34 13.77 4.53 -1.04
C ALA A 34 14.95 4.05 -0.19
N LYS A 35 14.93 4.19 1.14
CA LYS A 35 15.96 3.58 1.99
C LYS A 35 15.92 2.07 1.84
N ASP A 36 16.91 1.57 1.11
CA ASP A 36 17.26 0.18 0.76
C ASP A 36 17.38 -0.75 1.98
N GLY A 37 16.26 -1.07 2.61
CA GLY A 37 16.15 -2.18 3.54
C GLY A 37 15.11 -3.14 3.02
N VAL A 38 15.46 -4.44 2.96
CA VAL A 38 14.45 -5.51 2.85
C VAL A 38 13.33 -5.17 3.82
N TYR A 39 12.09 -5.08 3.33
CA TYR A 39 10.94 -4.75 4.17
C TYR A 39 10.87 -5.73 5.34
N MET A 40 11.20 -5.25 6.54
CA MET A 40 11.18 -6.07 7.74
C MET A 40 9.78 -6.07 8.30
N LEU A 41 9.18 -7.25 8.34
CA LEU A 41 7.89 -7.46 8.99
C LEU A 41 8.03 -7.21 10.50
N SER A 42 7.07 -6.50 11.08
CA SER A 42 6.91 -6.48 12.54
C SER A 42 6.54 -7.88 13.05
N ASP A 43 6.73 -8.14 14.34
CA ASP A 43 6.37 -9.44 14.91
C ASP A 43 4.87 -9.72 14.82
N GLU A 44 4.04 -8.69 14.92
CA GLU A 44 2.60 -8.79 14.67
C GLU A 44 2.29 -9.21 13.22
N GLN A 45 2.99 -8.63 12.24
CA GLN A 45 2.80 -8.99 10.83
C GLN A 45 3.27 -10.42 10.53
N LYS A 46 4.38 -10.85 11.14
CA LYS A 46 4.85 -12.24 11.04
C LYS A 46 3.83 -13.21 11.60
N GLU A 47 3.26 -12.90 12.76
CA GLU A 47 2.23 -13.74 13.38
C GLU A 47 0.97 -13.82 12.53
N ARG A 48 0.48 -12.69 12.00
CA ARG A 48 -0.67 -12.66 11.08
C ARG A 48 -0.43 -13.54 9.85
N ILE A 49 0.76 -13.46 9.25
CA ILE A 49 1.12 -14.29 8.08
C ILE A 49 1.19 -15.77 8.46
N TYR A 50 1.74 -16.10 9.62
CA TYR A 50 1.79 -17.47 10.12
C TYR A 50 0.39 -18.06 10.31
N GLN A 51 -0.51 -17.32 10.97
CA GLN A 51 -1.90 -17.75 11.15
C GLN A 51 -2.64 -17.90 9.82
N ALA A 52 -2.48 -16.96 8.89
CA ALA A 52 -3.10 -17.07 7.57
C ALA A 52 -2.64 -18.33 6.80
N ARG A 53 -1.37 -18.71 6.93
CA ARG A 53 -0.85 -19.95 6.34
C ARG A 53 -1.45 -21.20 6.99
N LEU A 54 -1.61 -21.20 8.32
CA LEU A 54 -2.28 -22.31 9.02
C LEU A 54 -3.74 -22.44 8.60
N GLN A 55 -4.48 -21.34 8.54
CA GLN A 55 -5.87 -21.31 8.09
C GLN A 55 -6.01 -21.87 6.68
N PHE A 56 -5.12 -21.47 5.77
CA PHE A 56 -5.09 -22.01 4.41
C PHE A 56 -4.85 -23.52 4.39
N LEU A 57 -3.88 -24.03 5.17
CA LEU A 57 -3.60 -25.47 5.26
C LEU A 57 -4.77 -26.27 5.87
N ASN A 58 -5.51 -25.66 6.80
CA ASN A 58 -6.66 -26.26 7.44
C ASN A 58 -7.96 -26.12 6.63
N ASN A 59 -7.90 -25.58 5.41
CA ASN A 59 -9.08 -25.21 4.60
C ASN A 59 -10.06 -24.25 5.31
N GLU A 60 -9.57 -23.46 6.28
CA GLU A 60 -10.30 -22.40 6.96
C GLU A 60 -10.28 -21.12 6.11
N THR A 61 -10.60 -21.25 4.82
CA THR A 61 -10.64 -20.14 3.86
C THR A 61 -12.08 -19.74 3.62
N ILE A 62 -12.33 -18.44 3.50
CA ILE A 62 -13.66 -17.92 3.16
C ILE A 62 -13.72 -17.58 1.68
N ASN A 63 -14.91 -17.75 1.08
CA ASN A 63 -15.12 -17.38 -0.32
C ASN A 63 -15.09 -15.84 -0.45
N ASN A 64 -14.39 -15.35 -1.47
CA ASN A 64 -14.32 -13.93 -1.80
C ASN A 64 -15.69 -13.24 -1.89
N GLN A 65 -16.72 -13.93 -2.39
CA GLN A 65 -18.08 -13.37 -2.48
C GLN A 65 -18.67 -13.04 -1.09
N ILE A 66 -18.39 -13.88 -0.09
CA ILE A 66 -18.85 -13.67 1.29
C ILE A 66 -18.13 -12.46 1.90
N VAL A 67 -16.82 -12.32 1.62
CA VAL A 67 -16.03 -11.15 2.03
C VAL A 67 -16.61 -9.86 1.47
N GLU A 68 -16.93 -9.85 0.18
CA GLU A 68 -17.50 -8.68 -0.51
C GLU A 68 -18.86 -8.29 0.08
N GLU A 69 -19.72 -9.27 0.37
CA GLU A 69 -21.01 -9.04 1.04
C GLU A 69 -20.85 -8.44 2.44
N GLU A 70 -19.91 -8.94 3.24
CA GLU A 70 -19.62 -8.39 4.58
C GLU A 70 -19.08 -6.95 4.52
N ILE A 71 -18.21 -6.66 3.56
CA ILE A 71 -17.68 -5.30 3.34
C ILE A 71 -18.79 -4.35 2.93
N GLU A 72 -19.65 -4.75 1.98
CA GLU A 72 -20.82 -3.97 1.56
C GLU A 72 -21.77 -3.67 2.73
N LEU A 73 -22.02 -4.64 3.61
CA LEU A 73 -22.83 -4.47 4.81
C LEU A 73 -22.19 -3.51 5.81
N TRP A 74 -20.88 -3.64 6.04
CA TRP A 74 -20.13 -2.73 6.92
C TRP A 74 -20.16 -1.29 6.40
N LEU A 75 -19.96 -1.09 5.10
CA LEU A 75 -20.02 0.23 4.48
C LEU A 75 -21.41 0.87 4.57
N LYS A 76 -22.49 0.09 4.48
CA LYS A 76 -23.88 0.55 4.62
C LYS A 76 -24.29 0.81 6.08
N SER A 77 -23.60 0.21 7.04
CA SER A 77 -23.85 0.39 8.48
C SER A 77 -23.28 1.70 9.05
N LYS A 78 -22.65 2.52 8.21
CA LYS A 78 -21.95 3.76 8.56
C LYS A 78 -22.62 4.97 7.91
#